data_AF-A0A7V2NLC8-F1
#
_entry.id   AF-A0A7V2NLC8-F1
#
_cell.length_a   1.000
_cell.length_b   1.000
_cell.length_c   1.000
_cell.angle_alpha   90.00
_cell.angle_beta   90.00
_cell.angle_gamma   90.00
#
_symmetry.space_group_name_H-M   'P 1'
#
loop_
_entity.id
_entity.type
_entity.pdbx_description
1 polymer ?
#
loop_
_entity_poly.entity_id
_entity_poly.type
_entity_poly.pdbx_seq_one_letter_code
_entity_poly.pdbx_strand_id
1 'polypeptide(L)'
;MSRLDKSALIIDPRNGRPAQKTAEVVVVAANAMDASLACHTLYIAGTGQWPKFVARLSIHGALVVGNDGKTKTSIHSRLQLAP
;
A
#
# COMPACT_ATOMS: atom_id res chain seq x y z
N MET A 1 -0.79 -29.64 6.91
CA MET A 1 -1.45 -28.31 6.89
C MET A 1 -1.21 -27.68 5.54
N SER A 2 -2.18 -27.81 4.62
CA SER A 2 -2.12 -27.17 3.32
C SER A 2 -2.20 -25.66 3.55
N ARG A 3 -1.10 -24.94 3.32
CA ARG A 3 -1.14 -23.49 3.13
C ARG A 3 -2.19 -23.28 2.05
N LEU A 4 -3.31 -22.66 2.39
CA LEU A 4 -4.07 -21.90 1.40
C LEU A 4 -3.02 -21.12 0.63
N ASP A 5 -2.88 -21.49 -0.63
CA ASP A 5 -2.29 -20.72 -1.69
C ASP A 5 -2.63 -19.26 -1.40
N LYS A 6 -1.66 -18.48 -0.90
CA LYS A 6 -1.83 -17.04 -0.76
C LYS A 6 -1.78 -16.50 -2.18
N SER A 7 -2.88 -16.70 -2.91
CA SER A 7 -3.15 -16.13 -4.21
C SER A 7 -3.30 -14.64 -3.98
N ALA A 8 -2.18 -13.90 -4.02
CA ALA A 8 -2.25 -12.45 -3.94
C ALA A 8 -2.90 -11.97 -5.23
N LEU A 9 -4.06 -11.32 -5.12
CA LEU A 9 -4.81 -10.72 -6.23
C LEU A 9 -4.04 -9.56 -6.91
N ILE A 10 -2.87 -9.20 -6.38
CA ILE A 10 -2.03 -8.10 -6.86
C ILE A 10 -0.73 -8.69 -7.42
N ILE A 11 -0.53 -8.49 -8.72
CA ILE A 11 0.67 -8.92 -9.45
C ILE A 11 1.69 -7.78 -9.48
N ASP A 12 2.97 -8.11 -9.28
CA ASP A 12 4.08 -7.19 -9.52
C ASP A 12 4.41 -7.16 -11.02
N PRO A 13 4.12 -6.06 -11.74
CA PRO A 13 4.28 -5.99 -13.19
C PRO A 13 5.74 -6.09 -13.64
N ARG A 14 6.72 -5.89 -12.74
CA ARG A 14 8.15 -6.01 -13.06
C ARG A 14 8.58 -7.44 -13.34
N ASN A 15 7.83 -8.42 -12.83
CA ASN A 15 8.20 -9.84 -12.92
C ASN A 15 7.03 -10.79 -13.19
N GLY A 16 5.78 -10.30 -13.22
CA GLY A 16 4.58 -11.10 -13.48
C GLY A 16 4.20 -12.06 -12.35
N ARG A 17 4.79 -11.91 -11.15
CA ARG A 17 4.54 -12.77 -9.98
C ARG A 17 3.69 -12.04 -8.93
N PRO A 18 3.00 -12.78 -8.04
CA PRO A 18 2.30 -12.18 -6.91
C PRO A 18 3.20 -11.24 -6.10
N ALA A 19 2.71 -10.06 -5.73
CA ALA A 19 3.43 -9.17 -4.83
C ALA A 19 3.52 -9.79 -3.43
N GLN A 20 4.74 -9.90 -2.87
CA GLN A 20 5.00 -10.65 -1.62
C GLN A 20 5.63 -9.81 -0.49
N LYS A 21 5.98 -8.55 -0.78
CA LYS A 21 6.75 -7.69 0.16
C LYS A 21 5.87 -6.97 1.19
N THR A 22 4.56 -6.94 0.96
CA THR A 22 3.60 -6.16 1.72
C THR A 22 2.50 -7.08 2.23
N ALA A 23 2.13 -6.93 3.50
CA ALA A 23 1.00 -7.63 4.09
C ALA A 23 -0.28 -6.82 3.90
N GLU A 24 -0.23 -5.50 4.14
CA GLU A 24 -1.39 -4.61 4.11
C GLU A 24 -1.00 -3.19 3.71
N VAL A 25 -1.94 -2.49 3.07
CA VAL A 25 -1.86 -1.05 2.83
C VAL A 25 -3.21 -0.41 3.16
N VAL A 26 -3.16 0.68 3.91
CA VAL A 26 -4.29 1.56 4.17
C VAL A 26 -3.96 2.93 3.60
N VAL A 27 -4.85 3.52 2.81
CA VAL A 27 -4.69 4.85 2.20
C VAL A 27 -5.86 5.73 2.56
N VAL A 28 -5.57 7.00 2.83
CA VAL A 28 -6.55 8.08 2.88
C VAL A 28 -6.30 9.01 1.71
N ALA A 29 -7.32 9.24 0.89
CA ALA A 29 -7.29 10.14 -0.26
C ALA A 29 -8.62 10.89 -0.39
N ALA A 30 -8.65 11.91 -1.26
CA ALA A 30 -9.86 12.72 -1.49
C ALA A 30 -10.98 11.96 -2.19
N ASN A 31 -10.66 10.89 -2.93
CA ASN A 31 -11.64 10.07 -3.63
C ASN A 31 -11.20 8.58 -3.65
N ALA A 32 -12.16 7.71 -3.94
CA ALA A 32 -11.95 6.26 -3.93
C ALA A 32 -11.00 5.76 -5.03
N MET A 33 -10.94 6.45 -6.18
CA MET A 33 -10.08 6.05 -7.29
C MET A 33 -8.60 6.26 -6.94
N ASP A 34 -8.26 7.43 -6.41
CA ASP A 34 -6.90 7.75 -5.94
C ASP A 34 -6.48 6.82 -4.80
N ALA A 35 -7.39 6.56 -3.85
CA ALA A 35 -7.14 5.61 -2.77
C ALA A 35 -6.85 4.19 -3.30
N SER A 36 -7.64 3.70 -4.25
CA SER A 36 -7.48 2.37 -4.85
C SER A 36 -6.16 2.25 -5.61
N LEU A 37 -5.85 3.23 -6.48
CA LEU A 37 -4.61 3.26 -7.23
C LEU A 37 -3.38 3.31 -6.32
N ALA A 38 -3.41 4.16 -5.29
CA ALA A 38 -2.35 4.27 -4.31
C ALA A 38 -2.18 2.97 -3.51
N CYS A 39 -3.27 2.33 -3.06
CA CYS A 39 -3.20 1.05 -2.36
C CYS A 39 -2.44 0.00 -3.17
N HIS A 40 -2.82 -0.22 -4.44
CA HIS A 40 -2.14 -1.20 -5.29
C HIS A 40 -0.68 -0.82 -5.56
N THR A 41 -0.42 0.46 -5.84
CA THR A 41 0.94 0.96 -6.10
C THR A 41 1.86 0.72 -4.90
N LEU A 42 1.40 1.08 -3.70
CA LEU A 42 2.18 0.95 -2.47
C LEU A 42 2.32 -0.52 -2.05
N TYR A 43 1.31 -1.35 -2.33
CA TYR A 43 1.39 -2.79 -2.08
C TYR A 43 2.51 -3.45 -2.89
N ILE A 44 2.62 -3.07 -4.18
CA ILE A 44 3.69 -3.56 -5.08
C ILE A 44 5.05 -2.96 -4.70
N ALA A 45 5.09 -1.69 -4.29
CA ALA A 45 6.32 -1.01 -3.91
C ALA A 45 6.94 -1.59 -2.63
N GLY A 46 6.10 -1.89 -1.63
CA GLY A 46 6.50 -2.32 -0.30
C GLY A 46 7.30 -1.27 0.48
N THR A 47 7.63 -1.60 1.73
CA THR A 47 8.24 -0.67 2.71
C THR A 47 9.59 -0.08 2.31
N GLY A 48 10.28 -0.65 1.31
CA GLY A 48 11.57 -0.15 0.82
C GLY A 48 11.47 0.93 -0.27
N GLN A 49 10.50 0.82 -1.19
CA GLN A 49 10.38 1.75 -2.33
C GLN A 49 9.21 2.73 -2.18
N TRP A 50 8.30 2.50 -1.23
CA TRP A 50 7.09 3.29 -1.06
C TRP A 50 7.28 4.83 -1.00
N PRO A 51 8.34 5.42 -0.39
CA PRO A 51 8.41 6.89 -0.26
C PRO A 51 8.51 7.59 -1.63
N LYS A 52 9.08 6.91 -2.63
CA LYS A 52 9.20 7.43 -4.00
C LYS A 52 7.85 7.57 -4.70
N PHE A 53 6.87 6.75 -4.30
CA PHE A 53 5.53 6.74 -4.87
C PHE A 53 4.60 7.67 -4.11
N VAL A 54 4.66 7.69 -2.78
CA VAL A 54 3.80 8.54 -1.95
C VAL A 54 3.88 10.01 -2.33
N ALA A 55 5.09 10.54 -2.61
CA ALA A 55 5.25 11.93 -3.05
C ALA A 55 4.60 12.25 -4.42
N ARG A 56 4.24 11.24 -5.20
CA ARG A 56 3.64 11.36 -6.54
C ARG A 56 2.16 10.97 -6.57
N LEU A 57 1.61 10.51 -5.45
CA LEU A 57 0.23 10.06 -5.34
C LEU A 57 -0.59 11.16 -4.65
N SER A 58 -1.79 11.42 -5.16
CA SER A 58 -2.75 12.40 -4.60
C SER A 58 -3.43 11.86 -3.33
N ILE A 59 -2.64 11.62 -2.27
CA ILE A 59 -3.11 11.02 -1.02
C ILE A 59 -2.83 11.92 0.19
N HIS A 60 -3.72 11.86 1.18
CA HIS A 60 -3.54 12.55 2.47
C HIS A 60 -2.64 11.75 3.40
N GLY A 61 -2.63 10.43 3.28
CA GLY A 61 -1.76 9.58 4.07
C GLY A 61 -1.83 8.12 3.66
N ALA A 62 -0.85 7.36 4.14
CA ALA A 62 -0.77 5.92 3.96
C ALA A 62 -0.11 5.23 5.15
N LEU A 63 -0.58 4.02 5.45
CA LEU A 63 0.08 3.03 6.29
C LEU A 63 0.43 1.83 5.40
N VAL A 64 1.71 1.45 5.40
CA VAL A 64 2.21 0.27 4.68
C VAL A 64 2.78 -0.70 5.71
N VAL A 65 2.25 -1.93 5.74
CA VAL A 65 2.72 -3.01 6.61
C VAL A 65 3.49 -4.02 5.76
N GLY A 66 4.78 -4.17 6.02
CA GLY A 66 5.63 -5.17 5.37
C GLY A 66 5.28 -6.59 5.81
N ASN A 67 5.61 -7.57 4.98
CA ASN A 67 5.44 -8.99 5.35
C ASN A 67 6.42 -9.45 6.47
N ASP A 68 7.40 -8.59 6.82
CA ASP A 68 8.28 -8.71 7.99
C ASP A 68 7.71 -8.06 9.26
N GLY A 69 6.47 -7.56 9.20
CA GLY A 69 5.79 -6.88 10.30
C GLY A 69 6.19 -5.41 10.49
N LYS A 70 7.13 -4.88 9.71
CA LYS A 70 7.53 -3.47 9.83
C LYS A 70 6.49 -2.54 9.22
N THR A 71 6.21 -1.45 9.90
CA THR A 71 5.25 -0.44 9.45
C THR A 71 5.95 0.82 8.95
N LYS A 72 5.33 1.46 7.96
CA LYS A 72 5.72 2.76 7.45
C LYS A 72 4.48 3.63 7.31
N THR A 73 4.56 4.87 7.79
CA THR A 73 3.44 5.81 7.79
C THR A 73 3.83 7.11 7.12
N SER A 74 2.93 7.66 6.31
CA SER A 74 2.99 9.05 5.84
C SER A 74 1.66 9.72 6.14
N ILE A 75 1.73 10.93 6.68
CA ILE A 75 0.58 11.82 6.86
C ILE A 75 0.99 13.18 6.31
N HIS A 76 0.38 13.57 5.20
CA HIS A 76 0.64 14.86 4.54
C HIS A 76 -0.24 15.98 5.10
N SER A 77 -1.31 15.62 5.80
CA SER A 77 -2.24 16.56 6.44
C SER A 77 -2.89 15.88 7.64
N ARG A 78 -3.03 16.58 8.77
CA ARG A 78 -3.74 16.07 9.95
C ARG A 78 -5.15 15.67 9.51
N LEU A 79 -5.44 14.37 9.46
CA LEU A 79 -6.79 13.86 9.23
C LEU A 79 -7.69 14.44 10.32
N GLN A 80 -8.56 15.37 9.96
CA GLN A 80 -9.75 15.64 10.76
C GLN A 80 -10.73 14.52 10.44
N LEU A 81 -10.74 13.50 11.30
CA LEU A 81 -11.87 12.58 11.35
C LEU A 81 -13.07 13.44 11.77
N ALA A 82 -14.05 13.59 10.89
CA ALA A 82 -15.32 14.20 11.26
C ALA A 82 -15.91 13.40 12.45
N PRO A 83 -16.53 14.09 13.43
CA PRO A 83 -17.03 13.46 14.65
C PRO A 83 -18.11 12.41 14.39
#